data_AF-A0A7S4FMS5-F1
#
_entry.id   AF-A0A7S4FMS5-F1
#
_cell.length_a   1.000
_cell.length_b   1.000
_cell.length_c   1.000
_cell.angle_alpha   90.00
_cell.angle_beta   90.00
_cell.angle_gamma   90.00
#
_symmetry.space_group_name_H-M   'P 1'
#
loop_
_entity.id
_entity.type
_entity.pdbx_description
1 polymer ?
#
loop_
_entity_poly.entity_id
_entity_poly.type
_entity_poly.pdbx_seq_one_letter_code
_entity_poly.pdbx_strand_id
1 'polypeptide(L)'
;PMQVTLKPVKEIRAIHLLFPVPHGPCEHWRAKPASYWSHLLGHEGEGSVLALAKALGYATSLEAGVSYSATAWSLFGVKLRLTVAGMRHVTELVEMVFAYLKVVKAQPPLEWIHVEQQRLAQVQFDYQPQRRG
;
A
#
# COMPACT_ATOMS: atom_id res chain seq x y z
N PRO A 1 7.83 17.06 -2.09
CA PRO A 1 6.95 16.12 -2.82
C PRO A 1 6.68 16.68 -4.21
N MET A 2 6.60 15.83 -5.24
CA MET A 2 6.25 16.23 -6.61
C MET A 2 4.79 15.83 -6.88
N GLN A 3 3.97 16.75 -7.39
CA GLN A 3 2.57 16.49 -7.74
C GLN A 3 2.39 16.63 -9.26
N VAL A 4 1.75 15.64 -9.88
CA VAL A 4 1.39 15.67 -11.30
C VAL A 4 -0.10 15.38 -11.42
N THR A 5 -0.84 16.27 -12.08
CA THR A 5 -2.26 16.10 -12.35
C THR A 5 -2.44 15.63 -13.80
N LEU A 6 -2.93 14.41 -13.98
CA LEU A 6 -3.23 13.85 -15.30
C LEU A 6 -4.74 13.91 -15.56
N LYS A 7 -5.14 14.33 -16.77
CA LYS A 7 -6.52 14.19 -17.26
C LYS A 7 -6.61 12.93 -18.11
N PRO A 8 -7.13 11.81 -17.58
CA PRO A 8 -7.21 10.56 -18.35
C PRO A 8 -8.31 10.63 -19.41
N VAL A 9 -8.10 9.95 -20.54
CA VAL A 9 -9.11 9.77 -21.61
C VAL A 9 -10.27 8.87 -21.14
N LYS A 10 -10.02 7.99 -20.16
CA LYS A 10 -11.03 7.20 -19.45
C LYS A 10 -11.39 7.88 -18.14
N GLU A 11 -12.62 7.69 -17.64
CA GLU A 11 -13.02 8.14 -16.30
C GLU A 11 -12.27 7.35 -15.21
N ILE A 12 -11.05 7.79 -14.90
CA ILE A 12 -10.24 7.29 -13.79
C ILE A 12 -10.02 8.44 -12.83
N ARG A 13 -10.48 8.26 -11.59
CA ARG A 13 -10.29 9.20 -10.48
C ARG A 13 -9.42 8.49 -9.46
N ALA A 14 -8.13 8.84 -9.41
CA ALA A 14 -7.20 8.16 -8.53
C ALA A 14 -6.06 9.07 -8.07
N ILE A 15 -5.59 8.81 -6.84
CA ILE A 15 -4.34 9.37 -6.31
C ILE A 15 -3.31 8.25 -6.32
N HIS A 16 -2.11 8.53 -6.84
CA HIS A 16 -0.99 7.62 -6.81
C HIS A 16 0.15 8.28 -6.01
N LEU A 17 0.43 7.74 -4.83
CA LEU A 17 1.59 8.14 -4.03
C LEU A 17 2.71 7.14 -4.30
N LEU A 18 3.86 7.65 -4.73
CA LEU A 18 5.01 6.83 -5.11
C LEU A 18 6.18 7.15 -4.18
N PHE A 19 6.70 6.11 -3.55
CA PHE A 19 7.84 6.18 -2.65
C PHE A 19 9.01 5.40 -3.25
N PRO A 20 10.17 6.05 -3.50
CA PRO A 20 11.36 5.33 -3.90
C PRO A 20 11.83 4.43 -2.76
N VAL A 21 12.10 3.16 -3.08
CA VAL A 21 12.65 2.17 -2.16
C VAL A 21 13.89 1.52 -2.79
N PRO A 22 14.91 1.18 -1.99
CA PRO A 22 16.11 0.54 -2.51
C PRO A 22 15.78 -0.82 -3.13
N HIS A 23 16.44 -1.13 -4.25
CA HIS A 23 16.37 -2.43 -4.93
C HIS A 23 17.48 -3.35 -4.42
N GLY A 24 17.18 -4.64 -4.27
CA GLY A 24 18.15 -5.67 -3.87
C GLY A 24 18.07 -6.10 -2.39
N PRO A 25 18.93 -7.04 -1.96
CA PRO A 25 18.96 -7.53 -0.59
C PRO A 25 19.47 -6.42 0.35
N CYS A 26 18.57 -5.58 0.84
CA CYS A 26 18.81 -4.74 2.01
C CYS A 26 18.96 -5.62 3.25
N GLU A 27 19.61 -5.14 4.31
CA GLU A 27 19.89 -5.90 5.56
C GLU A 27 18.63 -6.62 6.12
N HIS A 28 17.45 -6.10 5.82
CA HIS A 28 16.15 -6.63 6.23
C HIS A 28 15.30 -7.23 5.10
N TRP A 29 15.88 -7.59 3.95
CA TRP A 29 15.11 -8.12 2.81
C TRP A 29 14.32 -9.39 3.16
N ARG A 30 14.87 -10.22 4.06
CA ARG A 30 14.20 -11.41 4.61
C ARG A 30 12.96 -11.08 5.45
N ALA A 31 12.91 -9.88 6.04
CA ALA A 31 11.75 -9.38 6.79
C ALA A 31 10.62 -8.86 5.87
N LYS A 32 10.79 -8.92 4.54
CA LYS A 32 9.81 -8.49 3.52
C LYS A 32 9.12 -7.15 3.87
N PRO A 33 9.88 -6.06 4.10
CA PRO A 33 9.33 -4.78 4.57
C PRO A 33 8.27 -4.19 3.61
N ALA A 34 8.41 -4.40 2.30
CA ALA A 34 7.39 -3.98 1.34
C ALA A 34 6.06 -4.74 1.52
N SER A 35 6.09 -6.03 1.83
CA SER A 35 4.89 -6.83 2.12
C SER A 35 4.23 -6.39 3.42
N TYR A 36 5.02 -6.05 4.45
CA TYR A 36 4.53 -5.46 5.69
C TYR A 36 3.72 -4.17 5.44
N TRP A 37 4.30 -3.22 4.71
CA TRP A 37 3.63 -1.97 4.39
C TRP A 37 2.43 -2.14 3.46
N SER A 38 2.53 -3.05 2.48
CA SER A 38 1.42 -3.40 1.59
C SER A 38 0.22 -3.93 2.37
N HIS A 39 0.44 -4.84 3.32
CA HIS A 39 -0.62 -5.40 4.15
C HIS A 39 -1.26 -4.34 5.06
N LEU A 40 -0.46 -3.48 5.71
CA LEU A 40 -0.99 -2.45 6.61
C LEU A 40 -1.82 -1.41 5.85
N LEU A 41 -1.27 -0.85 4.78
CA LEU A 41 -1.94 0.19 4.00
C LEU A 41 -3.13 -0.37 3.23
N GLY A 42 -3.04 -1.61 2.73
CA GLY A 42 -4.09 -2.29 1.99
C GLY A 42 -5.19 -2.90 2.88
N HIS A 43 -5.10 -2.77 4.21
CA HIS A 43 -6.11 -3.31 5.11
C HIS A 43 -7.45 -2.56 4.97
N GLU A 44 -8.57 -3.30 4.97
CA GLU A 44 -9.92 -2.72 4.79
C GLU A 44 -10.73 -2.63 6.09
N GLY A 45 -10.22 -3.14 7.20
CA GLY A 45 -10.93 -3.17 8.49
C GLY A 45 -10.92 -1.83 9.23
N GLU A 46 -11.57 -1.83 10.40
CA GLU A 46 -11.69 -0.65 11.26
C GLU A 46 -10.32 -0.05 11.60
N GLY A 47 -10.24 1.28 11.62
CA GLY A 47 -8.99 2.01 11.84
C GLY A 47 -8.06 2.10 10.62
N SER A 48 -8.42 1.49 9.47
CA SER A 48 -7.63 1.65 8.24
C SER A 48 -7.91 2.96 7.51
N VAL A 49 -6.95 3.37 6.67
CA VAL A 49 -7.10 4.53 5.78
C VAL A 49 -8.31 4.36 4.86
N LEU A 50 -8.51 3.16 4.32
CA LEU A 50 -9.63 2.89 3.42
C LEU A 50 -10.97 2.92 4.15
N ALA A 51 -11.05 2.39 5.37
CA ALA A 51 -12.27 2.42 6.16
C ALA A 51 -12.73 3.87 6.43
N LEU A 52 -11.81 4.74 6.84
CA LEU A 52 -12.10 6.16 7.05
C LEU A 52 -12.47 6.86 5.73
N ALA A 53 -11.73 6.61 4.65
CA ALA A 53 -12.00 7.23 3.35
C ALA A 53 -13.35 6.77 2.75
N LYS A 54 -13.76 5.52 2.99
CA LYS A 54 -15.09 4.99 2.63
C LYS A 54 -16.18 5.63 3.48
N ALA A 55 -15.99 5.77 4.80
CA ALA A 55 -16.95 6.41 5.69
C ALA A 55 -17.23 7.88 5.34
N LEU A 56 -16.21 8.60 4.87
CA LEU A 56 -16.34 9.98 4.36
C LEU A 56 -16.91 10.04 2.93
N GLY A 57 -17.09 8.91 2.25
CA GLY A 57 -17.55 8.85 0.87
C GLY A 57 -16.52 9.33 -0.16
N TYR A 58 -15.23 9.33 0.19
CA TYR A 58 -14.15 9.89 -0.64
C TYR A 58 -13.46 8.86 -1.54
N ALA A 59 -13.36 7.60 -1.10
CA ALA A 59 -12.66 6.56 -1.85
C ALA A 59 -13.45 5.24 -1.88
N THR A 60 -13.20 4.44 -2.93
CA THR A 60 -13.82 3.13 -3.11
C THR A 60 -12.84 1.99 -2.89
N SER A 61 -11.55 2.21 -3.16
CA SER A 61 -10.49 1.21 -2.95
C SER A 61 -9.15 1.86 -2.65
N LEU A 62 -8.28 1.11 -1.97
CA LEU A 62 -6.89 1.45 -1.73
C LEU A 62 -6.03 0.21 -2.01
N GLU A 63 -5.03 0.36 -2.86
CA GLU A 63 -4.06 -0.68 -3.21
C GLU A 63 -2.66 -0.19 -2.82
N ALA A 64 -1.86 -1.04 -2.19
CA ALA A 64 -0.49 -0.70 -1.81
C ALA A 64 0.48 -1.84 -2.14
N GLY A 65 1.65 -1.52 -2.70
CA GLY A 65 2.64 -2.53 -3.05
C GLY A 65 3.77 -2.00 -3.92
N VAL A 66 4.74 -2.87 -4.27
CA VAL A 66 5.81 -2.51 -5.21
C VAL A 66 5.20 -2.37 -6.60
N SER A 67 5.16 -1.16 -7.13
CA SER A 67 4.51 -0.82 -8.40
C SER A 67 5.46 -0.87 -9.60
N TYR A 68 6.75 -0.68 -9.37
CA TYR A 68 7.78 -0.72 -10.41
C TYR A 68 9.12 -1.17 -9.83
N SER A 69 9.88 -1.95 -10.60
CA SER A 69 11.22 -2.40 -10.22
C SER A 69 12.18 -2.18 -11.38
N ALA A 70 13.19 -1.34 -11.18
CA ALA A 70 14.37 -1.21 -12.02
C ALA A 70 15.57 -1.84 -11.31
N THR A 71 16.64 -2.11 -12.05
CA THR A 71 17.85 -2.78 -11.56
C THR A 71 18.51 -2.10 -10.37
N ALA A 72 18.27 -0.79 -10.17
CA ALA A 72 18.87 0.02 -9.10
C ALA A 72 17.87 0.57 -8.07
N TRP A 73 16.56 0.59 -8.38
CA TRP A 73 15.54 1.15 -7.50
C TRP A 73 14.17 0.56 -7.79
N SER A 74 13.32 0.51 -6.77
CA SER A 74 11.91 0.15 -6.94
C SER A 74 11.03 1.30 -6.43
N LEU A 75 9.76 1.32 -6.86
CA LEU A 75 8.76 2.23 -6.35
C LEU A 75 7.74 1.44 -5.55
N PHE A 76 7.49 1.87 -4.32
CA PHE A 76 6.32 1.46 -3.56
C PHE A 76 5.18 2.44 -3.85
N GLY A 77 4.07 1.93 -4.38
CA GLY A 77 2.89 2.70 -4.72
C GLY A 77 1.79 2.52 -3.69
N VAL A 78 1.12 3.62 -3.35
CA VAL A 78 -0.19 3.63 -2.68
C VAL A 78 -1.19 4.30 -3.63
N LYS A 79 -2.19 3.56 -4.05
CA LYS A 79 -3.19 3.99 -5.02
C LYS A 79 -4.56 4.01 -4.39
N LEU A 80 -5.18 5.19 -4.35
CA LEU A 80 -6.58 5.35 -3.93
C LEU A 80 -7.45 5.56 -5.16
N ARG A 81 -8.55 4.82 -5.27
CA ARG A 81 -9.62 5.10 -6.24
C ARG A 81 -10.64 6.00 -5.59
N LEU A 82 -10.90 7.15 -6.21
CA LEU A 82 -11.74 8.21 -5.64
C LEU A 82 -13.16 8.17 -6.18
N THR A 83 -14.09 8.62 -5.34
CA THR A 83 -15.42 9.03 -5.78
C THR A 83 -15.35 10.42 -6.42
N VAL A 84 -16.48 10.90 -6.97
CA VAL A 84 -16.59 12.29 -7.45
C VAL A 84 -16.39 13.28 -6.29
N ALA A 85 -16.91 12.97 -5.10
CA ALA A 85 -16.71 13.81 -3.92
C ALA A 85 -15.23 13.83 -3.51
N GLY A 86 -14.57 12.67 -3.44
CA GLY A 86 -13.17 12.56 -3.03
C GLY A 86 -12.17 13.35 -3.89
N MET A 87 -12.50 13.64 -5.15
CA MET A 87 -11.70 14.52 -6.01
C MET A 87 -11.51 15.95 -5.45
N ARG A 88 -12.40 16.40 -4.57
CA ARG A 88 -12.31 17.71 -3.89
C ARG A 88 -11.51 17.65 -2.59
N HIS A 89 -11.19 16.45 -2.11
CA HIS A 89 -10.56 16.17 -0.82
C HIS A 89 -9.20 15.47 -0.99
N VAL A 90 -8.51 15.72 -2.11
CA VAL A 90 -7.22 15.09 -2.42
C VAL A 90 -6.19 15.35 -1.33
N THR A 91 -6.06 16.59 -0.86
CA THR A 91 -5.12 16.94 0.22
C THR A 91 -5.41 16.17 1.50
N GLU A 92 -6.68 16.13 1.92
CA GLU A 92 -7.13 15.43 3.13
C GLU A 92 -6.83 13.92 3.03
N LEU A 93 -7.10 13.30 1.89
CA LEU A 93 -6.78 11.89 1.64
C LEU A 93 -5.26 11.61 1.70
N VAL A 94 -4.44 12.52 1.18
CA VAL A 94 -2.98 12.41 1.25
C VAL A 94 -2.50 12.54 2.69
N GLU A 95 -3.03 13.52 3.44
CA GLU A 95 -2.74 13.71 4.87
C GLU A 95 -3.14 12.49 5.70
N MET A 96 -4.30 11.89 5.43
CA MET A 96 -4.74 10.64 6.07
C MET A 96 -3.71 9.52 5.88
N VAL A 97 -3.19 9.33 4.66
CA VAL A 97 -2.16 8.32 4.39
C VAL A 97 -0.89 8.62 5.18
N PHE A 98 -0.40 9.86 5.18
CA PHE A 98 0.81 10.23 5.92
C PHE A 98 0.64 10.15 7.44
N ALA A 99 -0.54 10.52 7.95
CA ALA A 99 -0.88 10.38 9.37
C ALA A 99 -0.86 8.91 9.79
N TYR A 100 -1.47 8.03 9.00
CA TYR A 100 -1.44 6.58 9.23
C TYR A 100 0.00 6.04 9.25
N LEU A 101 0.82 6.40 8.26
CA LEU A 101 2.23 6.03 8.22
C LEU A 101 2.99 6.49 9.47
N LYS A 102 2.70 7.70 9.98
CA LYS A 102 3.32 8.24 11.19
C LYS A 102 2.91 7.44 12.43
N VAL A 103 1.64 7.09 12.56
CA VAL A 103 1.12 6.26 13.66
C VAL A 103 1.77 4.88 13.66
N VAL A 104 1.85 4.23 12.50
CA VAL A 104 2.51 2.91 12.38
C VAL A 104 4.00 2.99 12.73
N LYS A 105 4.71 4.05 12.29
CA LYS A 105 6.13 4.23 12.61
C LYS A 105 6.40 4.52 14.09
N ALA A 106 5.44 5.09 14.81
CA ALA A 106 5.59 5.41 16.23
C ALA A 106 5.37 4.19 17.14
N GLN A 107 4.81 3.10 16.63
CA GLN A 107 4.63 1.85 17.35
C GLN A 107 5.86 0.95 17.17
N PRO A 108 6.25 0.16 18.19
CA PRO A 108 7.23 -0.90 17.98
C PRO A 108 6.74 -1.84 16.87
N PRO A 109 7.64 -2.45 16.06
CA PRO A 109 7.24 -3.35 14.98
C PRO A 109 6.26 -4.39 15.52
N LEU A 110 5.03 -4.36 15.00
CA LEU A 110 3.96 -5.21 15.50
C LEU A 110 4.31 -6.67 15.19
N GLU A 111 4.74 -7.43 16.20
CA GLU A 111 5.15 -8.83 16.08
C GLU A 111 4.08 -9.70 15.40
N TRP A 112 2.79 -9.39 15.62
CA TRP A 112 1.68 -10.13 15.02
C TRP A 112 1.66 -10.07 13.49
N ILE A 113 2.19 -9.01 12.87
CA ILE A 113 2.26 -8.90 11.40
C ILE A 113 3.37 -9.79 10.85
N HIS A 114 4.46 -9.98 11.61
CA HIS A 114 5.50 -10.93 11.26
C HIS A 114 4.97 -12.36 11.28
N VAL A 115 4.16 -12.69 12.29
CA VAL A 115 3.48 -13.99 12.42
C VAL A 115 2.46 -14.20 11.29
N GLU A 116 1.66 -13.20 10.95
CA GLU A 116 0.68 -13.30 9.87
C GLU A 116 1.35 -13.44 8.49
N GLN A 117 2.46 -12.72 8.26
CA GLN A 117 3.24 -12.86 7.03
C GLN A 117 3.94 -14.23 6.93
N GLN A 118 4.42 -14.79 8.05
CA GLN A 118 4.91 -16.17 8.09
C GLN A 118 3.79 -17.15 7.75
N ARG A 119 2.59 -16.96 8.31
CA ARG A 119 1.43 -17.80 8.05
C ARG A 119 0.98 -17.73 6.59
N LEU A 120 0.92 -16.54 6.00
CA LEU A 120 0.57 -16.35 4.59
C LEU A 120 1.65 -16.92 3.65
N ALA A 121 2.93 -16.76 3.99
CA ALA A 121 4.03 -17.36 3.23
C ALA A 121 3.99 -18.89 3.30
N GLN A 122 3.61 -19.45 4.47
CA GLN A 122 3.46 -20.87 4.66
C GLN A 122 2.25 -21.42 3.88
N VAL A 123 1.11 -20.73 3.92
CA VAL A 123 -0.05 -21.08 3.07
C VAL A 123 0.30 -21.00 1.58
N GLN A 124 1.05 -20.00 1.13
CA GLN A 124 1.50 -19.92 -0.27
C GLN A 124 2.47 -21.05 -0.66
N PHE A 125 3.31 -21.51 0.27
CA PHE A 125 4.20 -22.64 0.06
C PHE A 125 3.42 -23.96 0.00
N ASP A 126 2.47 -24.16 0.93
CA ASP A 126 1.65 -25.36 1.04
C ASP A 126 0.68 -25.51 -0.14
N TYR A 127 0.23 -24.39 -0.72
CA TYR A 127 -0.70 -24.35 -1.85
C TYR A 127 -0.04 -24.00 -3.20
N GLN A 128 1.29 -24.12 -3.32
CA GLN A 128 1.93 -24.02 -4.63
C GLN A 128 1.48 -25.22 -5.49
N PRO A 129 0.75 -25.01 -6.61
CA PRO A 129 0.39 -26.12 -7.48
C PRO A 129 1.69 -26.73 -8.03
N GLN A 130 1.89 -28.01 -7.75
CA GLN A 130 3.00 -28.77 -8.33
C GLN A 130 2.98 -28.59 -9.84
N ARG A 131 4.01 -27.91 -10.36
CA ARG A 131 4.33 -27.96 -11.78
C ARG A 131 4.61 -29.43 -12.10
N ARG A 132 3.62 -30.10 -12.70
CA ARG A 132 3.86 -31.37 -13.40
C ARG A 132 4.85 -31.06 -14.51
N GLY A 133 5.95 -31.83 -14.51
CA GLY A 133 7.08 -31.70 -15.43
C GLY A 133 6.72 -31.95 -16.88
#